data_AF-A0A2V7WCY7-F1
#
_entry.id   AF-A0A2V7WCY7-F1
#
_cell.length_a   1.000
_cell.length_b   1.000
_cell.length_c   1.000
_cell.angle_alpha   90.00
_cell.angle_beta   90.00
_cell.angle_gamma   90.00
#
_symmetry.space_group_name_H-M   'P 1'
#
loop_
_entity.id
_entity.type
_entity.pdbx_description
1 polymer ?
#
loop_
_entity_poly.entity_id
_entity_poly.type
_entity_poly.pdbx_seq_one_letter_code
_entity_poly.pdbx_strand_id
1 'polypeptide(L)'
;MAPFWGGGSHFPTIGERLRSERSELRCFAEGVFERTPQRAVILFLVPPDDSDGGLVNHRLRYVLPGRQILTSGDAPFIATWHRPPSSGRVIWTGCGGTLVQR
;
A
#
# COMPACT_ATOMS: atom_id res chain seq x y z
N MET A 1 5.39 -34.85 -37.48
CA MET A 1 4.69 -34.70 -36.18
C MET A 1 5.33 -33.52 -35.46
N ALA A 2 4.67 -32.36 -35.46
CA ALA A 2 5.17 -31.15 -34.80
C ALA A 2 4.67 -31.09 -33.33
N PRO A 3 5.44 -30.52 -32.39
CA PRO A 3 5.04 -30.40 -30.99
C PRO A 3 4.26 -29.09 -30.78
N PHE A 4 3.10 -29.15 -30.12
CA PHE A 4 2.42 -27.96 -29.62
C PHE A 4 2.71 -27.80 -28.13
N TRP A 5 3.75 -27.04 -27.80
CA TRP A 5 3.89 -26.45 -26.48
C TRP A 5 2.95 -25.25 -26.41
N GLY A 6 1.73 -25.46 -25.93
CA GLY A 6 0.81 -24.39 -25.56
C GLY A 6 1.29 -23.69 -24.30
N GLY A 7 2.36 -22.90 -24.42
CA GLY A 7 2.80 -21.96 -23.39
C GLY A 7 1.81 -20.81 -23.32
N GLY A 8 0.67 -21.02 -22.67
CA GLY A 8 -0.27 -19.96 -22.36
C GLY A 8 0.41 -18.94 -21.47
N SER A 9 0.78 -17.79 -22.05
CA SER A 9 1.16 -16.61 -21.28
C SER A 9 -0.07 -16.17 -20.50
N HIS A 10 -0.20 -16.66 -19.26
CA HIS A 10 -1.30 -16.29 -18.38
C HIS A 10 -1.06 -14.85 -17.92
N PHE A 11 -1.48 -13.89 -18.74
CA PHE A 11 -1.56 -12.51 -18.32
C PHE A 11 -2.68 -12.41 -17.30
N PRO A 12 -2.41 -11.98 -16.06
CA PRO A 12 -3.44 -11.88 -15.05
C PRO A 12 -4.52 -10.94 -15.57
N THR A 13 -5.75 -11.41 -15.50
CA THR A 13 -6.94 -10.61 -15.82
C THR A 13 -6.98 -9.37 -14.93
N ILE A 14 -7.66 -8.31 -15.39
CA ILE A 14 -7.80 -7.06 -14.59
C ILE A 14 -8.34 -7.38 -13.18
N GLY A 15 -9.26 -8.33 -13.05
CA GLY A 15 -9.81 -8.76 -11.77
C GLY A 15 -8.87 -9.56 -10.86
N GLU A 16 -7.81 -10.17 -11.40
CA GLU A 16 -6.76 -10.81 -10.60
C GLU A 16 -5.73 -9.80 -10.11
N ARG A 17 -5.35 -8.82 -10.96
CA ARG A 17 -4.46 -7.71 -10.56
C ARG A 17 -5.05 -6.90 -9.41
N LEU A 18 -6.31 -6.48 -9.56
CA LEU A 18 -7.03 -5.73 -8.53
C LEU A 18 -7.16 -6.50 -7.21
N ARG A 19 -7.20 -7.83 -7.24
CA ARG A 19 -7.23 -8.67 -6.01
C ARG A 19 -5.85 -8.80 -5.37
N SER A 20 -4.79 -8.93 -6.17
CA SER A 20 -3.41 -8.93 -5.69
C SER A 20 -3.07 -7.58 -5.04
N GLU A 21 -3.35 -6.48 -5.72
CA GLU A 21 -3.12 -5.10 -5.24
C GLU A 21 -3.86 -4.83 -3.93
N ARG A 22 -5.13 -5.27 -3.82
CA ARG A 22 -5.89 -5.17 -2.55
C ARG A 22 -5.26 -5.96 -1.41
N SER A 23 -4.68 -7.12 -1.71
CA SER A 23 -4.04 -7.98 -0.71
C SER A 23 -2.70 -7.38 -0.26
N GLU A 24 -1.92 -6.84 -1.19
CA GLU A 24 -0.67 -6.13 -0.93
C GLU A 24 -0.89 -4.86 -0.10
N LEU A 25 -1.89 -4.04 -0.46
CA LEU A 25 -2.23 -2.83 0.28
C LEU A 25 -2.62 -3.15 1.73
N ARG A 26 -3.38 -4.24 1.94
CA ARG A 26 -3.75 -4.71 3.27
C ARG A 26 -2.51 -5.13 4.07
N CYS A 27 -1.65 -5.96 3.48
CA CYS A 27 -0.39 -6.35 4.11
C CYS A 27 0.46 -5.13 4.49
N PHE A 28 0.56 -4.16 3.57
CA PHE A 28 1.31 -2.94 3.82
C PHE A 28 0.71 -2.13 5.00
N ALA A 29 -0.61 -1.97 5.04
CA ALA A 29 -1.29 -1.29 6.14
C ALA A 29 -1.13 -2.01 7.49
N GLU A 30 -1.17 -3.34 7.50
CA GLU A 30 -0.88 -4.15 8.70
C GLU A 30 0.58 -3.94 9.17
N GLY A 31 1.53 -3.93 8.23
CA GLY A 31 2.93 -3.63 8.56
C GLY A 31 3.14 -2.23 9.13
N VAL A 32 2.43 -1.22 8.61
CA VAL A 32 2.42 0.14 9.16
C VAL A 32 1.79 0.19 10.56
N PHE A 33 0.72 -0.56 10.80
CA PHE A 33 0.06 -0.65 12.10
C PHE A 33 1.00 -1.14 13.20
N GLU A 34 1.75 -2.21 12.93
CA GLU A 34 2.68 -2.83 13.88
C GLU A 34 3.84 -1.90 14.28
N ARG A 35 4.21 -0.98 13.37
CA ARG A 35 5.41 -0.14 13.48
C ARG A 35 5.13 1.28 13.92
N THR A 36 3.85 1.63 14.08
CA THR A 36 3.42 2.96 14.51
C THR A 36 2.69 2.89 15.84
N PRO A 37 2.94 3.83 16.77
CA PRO A 37 2.27 3.85 18.06
C PRO A 37 0.76 4.11 17.90
N GLN A 38 0.00 3.77 18.93
CA GLN A 38 -1.38 4.24 19.02
C GLN A 38 -1.40 5.78 18.99
N ARG A 39 -2.37 6.36 18.29
CA ARG A 39 -2.50 7.81 18.01
C ARG A 39 -1.43 8.42 17.09
N ALA A 40 -0.64 7.60 16.40
CA ALA A 40 0.24 8.10 15.35
C ALA A 40 -0.56 8.84 14.26
N VAL A 41 0.02 9.94 13.76
CA VAL A 41 -0.44 10.64 12.57
C VAL A 41 0.38 10.14 11.40
N ILE A 42 -0.28 9.56 10.40
CA ILE A 42 0.34 8.88 9.26
C ILE A 42 -0.16 9.54 7.98
N LEU A 43 0.76 10.09 7.20
CA LEU A 43 0.49 10.49 5.82
C LEU A 43 0.59 9.25 4.94
N PHE A 44 -0.54 8.80 4.40
CA PHE A 44 -0.59 7.63 3.53
C PHE A 44 -0.70 8.06 2.08
N LEU A 45 0.31 7.71 1.28
CA LEU A 45 0.43 8.09 -0.11
C LEU A 45 0.32 6.84 -0.98
N VAL A 46 -0.78 6.77 -1.73
CA VAL A 46 -1.03 5.74 -2.75
C VAL A 46 -0.93 6.35 -4.16
N PRO A 47 -0.64 5.54 -5.19
CA PRO A 47 -0.71 5.98 -6.58
C PRO A 47 -2.12 6.49 -6.92
N PRO A 48 -2.26 7.50 -7.80
CA PRO A 48 -3.56 8.07 -8.13
C PRO A 48 -4.46 7.03 -8.84
N ASP A 49 -3.86 6.10 -9.58
CA ASP A 49 -4.56 5.01 -10.26
C ASP A 49 -5.23 4.02 -9.27
N ASP A 50 -4.62 3.84 -8.09
CA ASP A 50 -5.14 3.00 -7.00
C ASP A 50 -5.97 3.79 -5.97
N SER A 51 -5.97 5.12 -6.08
CA SER A 51 -6.72 6.04 -5.22
C SER A 51 -8.19 6.04 -5.63
N ASP A 52 -8.84 4.88 -5.51
CA ASP A 52 -10.19 4.57 -5.98
C ASP A 52 -11.25 5.45 -5.26
N GLY A 53 -11.35 6.74 -5.60
CA GLY A 53 -12.34 7.71 -5.12
C GLY A 53 -12.40 7.92 -3.59
N GLY A 54 -11.34 7.58 -2.84
CA GLY A 54 -11.34 7.63 -1.37
C GLY A 54 -11.75 6.33 -0.66
N LEU A 55 -12.04 5.25 -1.42
CA LEU A 55 -12.34 3.93 -0.87
C LEU A 55 -11.11 3.31 -0.17
N VAL A 56 -9.91 3.63 -0.65
CA VAL A 56 -8.64 3.27 0.02
C VAL A 56 -8.56 3.91 1.40
N ASN A 57 -8.87 5.21 1.53
CA ASN A 57 -8.89 5.88 2.84
C ASN A 57 -9.89 5.23 3.79
N HIS A 58 -11.07 4.86 3.29
CA HIS A 58 -12.08 4.16 4.07
C HIS A 58 -11.56 2.80 4.58
N ARG A 59 -10.93 2.00 3.72
CA ARG A 59 -10.36 0.70 4.10
C ARG A 59 -9.20 0.83 5.08
N LEU A 60 -8.30 1.77 4.85
CA LEU A 60 -7.15 1.98 5.73
C LEU A 60 -7.57 2.35 7.16
N ARG A 61 -8.69 3.06 7.34
CA ARG A 61 -9.23 3.34 8.68
C ARG A 61 -9.59 2.09 9.49
N TYR A 62 -9.99 0.99 8.83
CA TYR A 62 -10.25 -0.28 9.52
C TYR A 62 -8.97 -1.03 9.88
N VAL A 63 -7.94 -0.93 9.05
CA VAL A 63 -6.67 -1.64 9.26
C VAL A 63 -5.75 -0.89 10.22
N LEU A 64 -5.90 0.43 10.33
CA LEU A 64 -5.11 1.31 11.20
C LEU A 64 -5.96 1.91 12.33
N PRO A 65 -6.62 1.10 13.18
CA PRO A 65 -7.48 1.63 14.22
C PRO A 65 -6.67 2.44 15.24
N GLY A 66 -7.25 3.56 15.67
CA GLY A 66 -6.62 4.46 16.62
C GLY A 66 -5.44 5.27 16.06
N ARG A 67 -5.24 5.30 14.74
CA ARG A 67 -4.28 6.20 14.06
C ARG A 67 -5.03 7.24 13.24
N GLN A 68 -4.45 8.42 13.10
CA GLN A 68 -4.96 9.45 12.21
C GLN A 68 -4.31 9.28 10.84
N ILE A 69 -5.14 9.08 9.81
CA ILE A 69 -4.67 8.97 8.43
C ILE A 69 -4.89 10.30 7.72
N LEU A 70 -3.81 10.85 7.20
CA LEU A 70 -3.80 12.01 6.32
C LEU A 70 -3.51 11.57 4.89
N THR A 71 -4.07 12.29 3.92
CA THR A 71 -3.75 12.15 2.49
C THR A 71 -3.04 13.37 1.91
N SER A 72 -2.93 14.43 2.70
CA SER A 72 -2.20 15.65 2.40
C SER A 72 -1.79 16.33 3.70
N GLY A 73 -0.76 17.18 3.64
CA GLY A 73 -0.20 17.87 4.81
C GLY A 73 1.10 17.25 5.32
N ASP A 74 1.43 17.54 6.57
CA ASP A 74 2.63 17.06 7.24
C ASP A 74 2.27 15.98 8.29
N ALA A 75 3.11 14.96 8.40
CA ALA A 75 2.96 13.88 9.36
C ALA A 75 4.34 13.33 9.76
N PRO A 76 4.52 12.93 11.04
CA PRO A 76 5.75 12.32 11.51
C PRO A 76 6.02 10.96 10.87
N PHE A 77 4.98 10.25 10.43
CA PHE A 77 5.08 8.99 9.72
C PHE A 77 4.52 9.13 8.30
N ILE A 78 5.28 8.67 7.31
CA ILE A 78 4.87 8.68 5.91
C ILE A 78 4.91 7.25 5.37
N ALA A 79 3.75 6.76 4.95
CA ALA A 79 3.58 5.45 4.35
C ALA A 79 3.36 5.62 2.84
N THR A 80 4.34 5.24 2.03
CA THR A 80 4.29 5.30 0.56
C THR A 80 4.12 3.89 0.00
N TRP A 81 3.02 3.61 -0.69
CA TRP A 81 2.79 2.33 -1.37
C TRP A 81 2.99 2.50 -2.88
N HIS A 82 3.76 1.62 -3.52
CA HIS A 82 4.12 1.67 -4.95
C HIS A 82 4.57 3.06 -5.44
N ARG A 83 5.23 3.81 -4.55
CA ARG A 83 5.83 5.12 -4.83
C ARG A 83 7.25 5.16 -4.29
N PRO A 84 8.14 5.99 -4.89
CA PRO A 84 9.46 6.21 -4.35
C PRO A 84 9.36 6.72 -2.89
N PRO A 85 10.30 6.32 -2.02
CA PRO A 85 10.24 6.67 -0.61
C PRO A 85 10.28 8.18 -0.44
N SER A 86 9.43 8.69 0.44
CA SER A 86 9.48 10.08 0.89
C SER A 86 10.76 10.36 1.69
N SER A 87 11.20 11.62 1.73
CA SER A 87 12.35 12.03 2.55
C SER A 87 12.14 11.71 4.05
N GLY A 88 13.15 11.10 4.68
CA GLY A 88 13.21 10.77 6.10
C GLY A 88 13.97 9.47 6.38
N ARG A 89 13.91 8.98 7.63
CA ARG A 89 14.51 7.69 8.02
C ARG A 89 13.56 6.54 7.66
N VAL A 90 14.02 5.62 6.81
CA VAL A 90 13.27 4.39 6.51
C VAL A 90 13.14 3.55 7.78
N ILE A 91 11.90 3.32 8.23
CA ILE A 91 11.60 2.42 9.35
C ILE A 91 11.38 1.01 8.82
N TRP A 92 10.73 0.88 7.66
CA TRP A 92 10.35 -0.41 7.11
C TRP A 92 10.01 -0.38 5.62
N THR A 93 10.22 -1.50 4.95
CA THR A 93 9.81 -1.74 3.56
C THR A 93 9.19 -3.13 3.48
N GLY A 94 8.05 -3.25 2.79
CA GLY A 94 7.36 -4.51 2.59
C GLY A 94 6.04 -4.35 1.83
N CYS A 95 5.59 -5.44 1.19
CA CYS A 95 4.31 -5.49 0.45
C CYS A 95 4.13 -4.33 -0.55
N GLY A 96 5.20 -4.00 -1.28
CA GLY A 96 5.21 -2.94 -2.30
C GLY A 96 5.31 -1.52 -1.74
N GLY A 97 5.41 -1.34 -0.42
CA GLY A 97 5.47 -0.03 0.21
C GLY A 97 6.65 0.19 1.13
N THR A 98 6.83 1.45 1.52
CA THR A 98 7.86 1.93 2.46
C THR A 98 7.22 2.82 3.52
N LEU A 99 7.62 2.62 4.76
CA LEU A 99 7.30 3.47 5.90
C LEU A 99 8.54 4.26 6.30
N VAL A 100 8.38 5.57 6.38
CA VAL A 100 9.42 6.53 6.73
C VAL A 100 8.98 7.31 7.97
N GLN A 101 9.92 7.63 8.84
CA GLN A 101 9.75 8.61 9.91
C GLN A 101 10.58 9.84 9.60
N ARG A 102 9.94 11.01 9.70
CA ARG A 102 10.60 12.30 9.60
C ARG A 102 11.14 12.76 10.94
#